data_AF-A0A9D9LDA8-F1
#
_entry.id   AF-A0A9D9LDA8-F1
#
_cell.length_a   1.000
_cell.length_b   1.000
_cell.length_c   1.000
_cell.angle_alpha   90.00
_cell.angle_beta   90.00
_cell.angle_gamma   90.00
#
_symmetry.space_group_name_H-M   'P 1'
#
loop_
_entity.id
_entity.type
_entity.pdbx_description
1 polymer ?
#
loop_
_entity_poly.entity_id
_entity_poly.type
_entity_poly.pdbx_seq_one_letter_code
_entity_poly.pdbx_strand_id
1 'polypeptide(L)'
;YPFRLEPKDGTMVLDWEPLIRSLVAGLTAGSSVAVLAARFHNTLAEMIVAVAGRQGVPQIALSGGCFQNRYLTERVVRRLIEAGYSPHWHQRVPPNDGGIALGQIMAAAQRKE
;
A
#
# COMPACT_ATOMS: atom_id res chain seq x y z
N TYR A 1 -3.23 -12.93 4.43
CA TYR A 1 -2.47 -14.00 3.77
C TYR A 1 -1.02 -13.91 4.19
N PRO A 2 -0.26 -15.02 4.20
CA PRO A 2 1.16 -14.97 4.48
C PRO A 2 1.89 -14.22 3.35
N PHE A 3 2.96 -13.53 3.72
CA PHE A 3 3.90 -12.91 2.80
C PHE A 3 5.27 -12.82 3.47
N ARG A 4 6.32 -12.60 2.69
CA ARG A 4 7.66 -12.36 3.21
C ARG A 4 8.15 -10.99 2.78
N LEU A 5 8.93 -10.35 3.63
CA LEU A 5 9.58 -9.07 3.36
C LEU A 5 11.08 -9.28 3.59
N GLU A 6 11.84 -9.33 2.49
CA GLU A 6 13.22 -9.80 2.49
C GLU A 6 14.15 -8.74 1.89
N PRO A 7 15.36 -8.56 2.42
CA PRO A 7 16.38 -7.75 1.77
C PRO A 7 16.93 -8.49 0.54
N LYS A 8 16.98 -7.80 -0.61
CA LYS A 8 17.57 -8.31 -1.86
C LYS A 8 18.25 -7.16 -2.62
N ASP A 9 19.52 -7.34 -2.94
CA ASP A 9 20.33 -6.41 -3.73
C ASP A 9 20.27 -4.95 -3.21
N GLY A 10 20.33 -4.77 -1.88
CA GLY A 10 20.26 -3.45 -1.24
C GLY A 10 18.86 -2.83 -1.18
N THR A 11 17.82 -3.55 -1.62
CA THR A 11 16.41 -3.13 -1.56
C THR A 11 15.59 -4.08 -0.70
N MET A 12 14.43 -3.63 -0.24
CA MET A 12 13.46 -4.51 0.41
C MET A 12 12.45 -5.02 -0.63
N VAL A 13 12.29 -6.34 -0.71
CA VAL A 13 11.39 -7.01 -1.66
C VAL A 13 10.28 -7.69 -0.88
N LEU A 14 9.03 -7.36 -1.24
CA LEU A 14 7.86 -8.13 -0.84
C LEU A 14 7.78 -9.36 -1.74
N ASP A 15 7.82 -10.54 -1.14
CA ASP A 15 7.50 -11.79 -1.83
C ASP A 15 6.02 -12.14 -1.64
N TRP A 16 5.31 -12.12 -2.76
CA TRP A 16 3.88 -12.32 -2.87
C TRP A 16 3.51 -13.77 -3.12
N GLU A 17 4.46 -14.64 -3.43
CA GLU A 17 4.20 -16.03 -3.78
C GLU A 17 3.36 -16.75 -2.70
N PRO A 18 3.65 -16.64 -1.39
CA PRO A 18 2.83 -17.29 -0.37
C PRO A 18 1.39 -16.79 -0.35
N LEU A 19 1.19 -15.49 -0.59
CA LEU A 19 -0.14 -14.88 -0.69
C LEU A 19 -0.90 -15.45 -1.88
N ILE A 20 -0.28 -15.48 -3.06
CA ILE A 20 -0.91 -15.93 -4.29
C ILE A 20 -1.28 -17.42 -4.19
N ARG A 21 -0.36 -18.26 -3.69
CA ARG A 21 -0.64 -19.69 -3.45
C ARG A 21 -1.83 -19.88 -2.51
N SER A 22 -1.88 -19.12 -1.42
CA SER A 22 -2.99 -19.20 -0.46
C SER A 22 -4.32 -18.73 -1.05
N LEU A 23 -4.28 -17.70 -1.91
CA LEU A 23 -5.46 -17.18 -2.60
C LEU A 23 -6.01 -18.20 -3.61
N VAL A 24 -5.14 -18.81 -4.42
CA VAL A 24 -5.50 -19.85 -5.41
C VAL A 24 -6.04 -21.10 -4.72
N ALA A 25 -5.42 -21.54 -3.61
CA ALA A 25 -5.93 -22.65 -2.82
C ALA A 25 -7.34 -22.36 -2.28
N GLY A 26 -7.59 -21.13 -1.82
CA GLY A 26 -8.91 -20.69 -1.37
C GLY A 26 -9.97 -20.72 -2.48
N LEU A 27 -9.61 -20.28 -3.69
CA LEU A 27 -10.48 -20.36 -4.86
C LEU A 27 -10.81 -21.82 -5.21
N THR A 28 -9.80 -22.68 -5.22
CA THR A 28 -9.95 -24.11 -5.54
C THR A 28 -10.82 -24.85 -4.51
N ALA A 29 -10.76 -24.43 -3.25
CA ALA A 29 -11.58 -24.96 -2.16
C ALA A 29 -13.02 -24.41 -2.12
N GLY A 30 -13.44 -23.59 -3.10
CA GLY A 30 -14.79 -23.05 -3.16
C GLY A 30 -15.08 -21.94 -2.14
N SER A 31 -14.04 -21.28 -1.61
CA SER A 31 -14.24 -20.16 -0.69
C SER A 31 -14.92 -18.98 -1.40
N SER A 32 -15.73 -18.22 -0.65
CA SER A 32 -16.40 -17.02 -1.17
C SER A 32 -15.39 -16.01 -1.73
N VAL A 33 -15.58 -15.60 -2.98
CA VAL A 33 -14.75 -14.58 -3.66
C VAL A 33 -14.72 -13.28 -2.87
N ALA A 34 -15.84 -12.87 -2.26
CA ALA A 34 -15.90 -11.67 -1.44
C ALA A 34 -14.97 -11.76 -0.21
N VAL A 35 -14.91 -12.92 0.42
CA VAL A 35 -14.01 -13.18 1.57
C VAL A 35 -12.55 -13.17 1.12
N LEU A 36 -12.24 -13.82 0.00
CA LEU A 36 -10.88 -13.85 -0.55
C LEU A 36 -10.40 -12.45 -0.95
N ALA A 37 -11.25 -11.68 -1.62
CA ALA A 37 -10.97 -10.30 -2.00
C ALA A 37 -10.74 -9.39 -0.77
N ALA A 38 -11.57 -9.50 0.26
CA ALA A 38 -11.37 -8.75 1.50
C ALA A 38 -10.05 -9.12 2.20
N ARG A 39 -9.73 -10.43 2.29
CA ARG A 39 -8.46 -10.91 2.84
C ARG A 39 -7.26 -10.40 2.05
N PHE A 40 -7.36 -10.34 0.72
CA PHE A 40 -6.33 -9.80 -0.15
C PHE A 40 -6.06 -8.33 0.18
N HIS A 41 -7.08 -7.47 0.15
CA HIS A 41 -6.93 -6.04 0.45
C HIS A 41 -6.41 -5.79 1.87
N ASN A 42 -6.90 -6.53 2.86
CA ASN A 42 -6.38 -6.42 4.22
C ASN A 42 -4.90 -6.83 4.30
N THR A 43 -4.48 -7.83 3.52
CA THR A 43 -3.05 -8.23 3.47
C THR A 43 -2.18 -7.14 2.85
N LEU A 44 -2.68 -6.44 1.82
CA LEU A 44 -1.97 -5.29 1.25
C LEU A 44 -1.74 -4.19 2.30
N ALA A 45 -2.72 -3.94 3.16
CA ALA A 45 -2.57 -2.98 4.25
C ALA A 45 -1.47 -3.41 5.23
N GLU A 46 -1.42 -4.69 5.61
CA GLU A 46 -0.35 -5.21 6.47
C GLU A 46 1.04 -5.13 5.80
N MET A 47 1.12 -5.40 4.49
CA MET A 47 2.37 -5.27 3.72
C MET A 47 2.90 -3.84 3.76
N ILE A 48 2.03 -2.83 3.60
CA ILE A 48 2.41 -1.42 3.67
C ILE A 48 2.93 -1.08 5.08
N VAL A 49 2.26 -1.52 6.15
CA VAL A 49 2.73 -1.31 7.53
C VAL A 49 4.09 -1.99 7.76
N ALA A 50 4.28 -3.20 7.26
CA ALA A 50 5.56 -3.92 7.39
C ALA A 50 6.71 -3.19 6.69
N VAL A 51 6.46 -2.61 5.51
CA VAL A 51 7.45 -1.78 4.81
C VAL A 51 7.72 -0.47 5.56
N ALA A 52 6.69 0.20 6.06
CA ALA A 52 6.84 1.42 6.86
C ALA A 52 7.72 1.17 8.11
N GLY A 53 7.52 0.04 8.78
CA GLY A 53 8.32 -0.41 9.93
C GLY A 53 9.82 -0.54 9.67
N ARG A 54 10.24 -0.70 8.41
CA ARG A 54 11.67 -0.78 8.06
C ARG A 54 12.30 0.58 7.79
N GLN A 55 11.51 1.58 7.41
CA GLN A 55 12.01 2.90 7.03
C GLN A 55 12.15 3.84 8.23
N GLY A 56 11.39 3.62 9.31
CA GLY A 56 11.47 4.42 10.53
C GLY A 56 10.99 5.88 10.36
N VAL A 57 10.34 6.21 9.24
CA VAL A 57 9.78 7.53 8.98
C VAL A 57 8.32 7.56 9.46
N PRO A 58 7.94 8.47 10.37
CA PRO A 58 6.59 8.49 10.95
C PRO A 58 5.53 9.01 9.97
N GLN A 59 5.90 9.90 9.04
CA GLN A 59 4.99 10.48 8.05
C GLN A 59 4.95 9.63 6.78
N ILE A 60 3.76 9.17 6.41
CA ILE A 60 3.57 8.27 5.26
C ILE A 60 2.61 8.91 4.26
N ALA A 61 3.07 9.21 3.05
CA ALA A 61 2.22 9.73 1.98
C ALA A 61 1.67 8.60 1.10
N LEU A 62 0.35 8.52 0.94
CA LEU A 62 -0.35 7.57 0.09
C LEU A 62 -0.77 8.25 -1.22
N SER A 63 -0.24 7.78 -2.34
CA SER A 63 -0.50 8.30 -3.70
C SER A 63 -0.40 7.18 -4.73
N GLY A 64 -0.83 7.42 -5.96
CA GLY A 64 -0.99 6.42 -7.01
C GLY A 64 -2.44 5.95 -7.16
N GLY A 65 -2.83 5.60 -8.40
CA GLY A 65 -4.21 5.25 -8.75
C GLY A 65 -4.81 4.08 -7.94
N CYS A 66 -3.97 3.17 -7.41
CA CYS A 66 -4.43 2.11 -6.52
C CYS A 66 -5.19 2.62 -5.29
N PHE A 67 -4.84 3.81 -4.76
CA PHE A 67 -5.52 4.43 -3.63
C PHE A 67 -6.82 5.16 -4.00
N GLN A 68 -7.29 5.07 -5.25
CA GLN A 68 -8.68 5.36 -5.58
C GLN A 68 -9.63 4.26 -5.07
N ASN A 69 -9.11 3.06 -4.79
CA ASN A 69 -9.88 2.01 -4.16
C ASN A 69 -10.20 2.40 -2.70
N ARG A 70 -11.45 2.80 -2.47
CA ARG A 70 -11.96 3.21 -1.15
C ARG A 70 -11.62 2.20 -0.06
N TYR A 71 -11.87 0.91 -0.31
CA TYR A 71 -11.66 -0.15 0.69
C TYR A 71 -10.18 -0.26 1.08
N LEU A 72 -9.29 -0.23 0.08
CA LEU A 72 -7.85 -0.26 0.34
C LEU A 72 -7.41 0.96 1.15
N THR A 73 -7.78 2.16 0.70
CA THR A 73 -7.33 3.42 1.30
C THR A 73 -7.79 3.56 2.74
N GLU A 74 -9.07 3.30 3.04
CA GLU A 74 -9.57 3.36 4.42
C GLU A 74 -8.86 2.36 5.33
N ARG A 75 -8.58 1.14 4.84
CA ARG A 75 -7.88 0.11 5.62
C ARG A 75 -6.42 0.45 5.87
N VAL A 76 -5.72 0.95 4.86
CA VAL A 76 -4.31 1.35 4.97
C VAL A 76 -4.16 2.53 5.94
N VAL A 77 -4.98 3.58 5.79
CA VAL A 77 -4.97 4.75 6.69
C VAL A 77 -5.19 4.31 8.13
N ARG A 78 -6.25 3.51 8.38
CA ARG A 78 -6.54 3.02 9.71
C ARG A 78 -5.39 2.19 10.29
N ARG A 79 -4.83 1.26 9.51
CA ARG A 79 -3.74 0.39 10.01
C ARG A 79 -2.43 1.13 10.25
N LEU A 80 -2.11 2.14 9.44
CA LEU A 80 -0.96 3.00 9.70
C LEU A 80 -1.13 3.79 11.01
N ILE A 81 -2.32 4.34 11.27
CA ILE A 81 -2.63 5.04 12.53
C ILE A 81 -2.51 4.08 13.72
N GLU A 82 -3.11 2.89 13.64
CA GLU A 82 -3.02 1.87 14.69
C GLU A 82 -1.57 1.44 14.97
N ALA A 83 -0.71 1.46 13.95
CA ALA A 83 0.71 1.17 14.07
C ALA A 83 1.59 2.38 14.47
N GLY A 84 0.98 3.54 14.78
CA GLY A 84 1.68 4.73 15.29
C GLY A 84 2.23 5.67 14.21
N TYR A 85 1.82 5.52 12.95
CA TYR A 85 2.22 6.41 11.85
C TYR A 85 1.21 7.54 11.63
N SER A 86 1.66 8.58 10.93
CA SER A 86 0.87 9.71 10.47
C SER A 86 0.66 9.64 8.95
N PRO A 87 -0.42 8.99 8.47
CA PRO A 87 -0.68 8.90 7.04
C PRO A 87 -1.27 10.21 6.48
N HIS A 88 -0.82 10.56 5.28
CA HIS A 88 -1.36 11.64 4.46
C HIS A 88 -1.84 11.07 3.12
N TRP A 89 -2.98 11.52 2.63
CA TRP A 89 -3.52 11.07 1.36
C TRP A 89 -4.24 12.20 0.63
N HIS A 90 -4.50 11.96 -0.65
CA HIS A 90 -5.10 12.92 -1.57
C HIS A 90 -6.54 13.30 -1.20
N GLN A 91 -6.85 14.60 -1.31
CA GLN A 91 -8.17 15.18 -0.97
C GLN A 91 -8.66 16.17 -2.05
N ARG A 92 -7.77 17.04 -2.53
CA ARG A 92 -8.09 18.12 -3.49
C ARG A 92 -7.63 17.83 -4.92
N VAL A 93 -6.66 16.94 -5.07
CA VAL A 93 -6.15 16.48 -6.35
C VAL A 93 -6.28 14.96 -6.39
N PRO A 94 -6.50 14.34 -7.56
CA PRO A 94 -6.65 12.90 -7.61
C PRO A 94 -5.31 12.21 -7.35
N PRO A 95 -5.30 11.03 -6.69
CA PRO A 95 -4.07 10.27 -6.45
C PRO A 95 -3.52 9.60 -7.73
N ASN A 96 -4.26 9.63 -8.83
CA ASN A 96 -3.87 9.04 -10.12
C ASN A 96 -3.12 10.04 -11.01
N ASP A 97 -2.91 9.67 -12.26
CA ASP A 97 -2.10 10.41 -13.22
C ASP A 97 -2.60 11.84 -13.48
N GLY A 98 -3.89 12.12 -13.25
CA GLY A 98 -4.43 13.47 -13.30
C GLY A 98 -3.84 14.44 -12.27
N GLY A 99 -3.20 13.93 -11.21
CA GLY A 99 -2.53 14.72 -10.17
C GLY A 99 -1.01 14.85 -10.36
N ILE A 100 -0.41 14.14 -11.32
CA ILE A 100 1.06 14.07 -11.48
C ILE A 100 1.67 15.45 -11.78
N ALA A 101 1.03 16.26 -12.63
CA ALA A 101 1.54 17.56 -13.03
C ALA A 101 1.79 18.49 -11.83
N LEU A 102 0.92 18.46 -10.81
CA LEU A 102 1.13 19.23 -9.59
C LEU A 102 2.40 18.78 -8.85
N GLY A 103 2.59 17.47 -8.68
CA GLY A 103 3.78 16.92 -8.03
C GLY A 103 5.07 17.29 -8.77
N GLN A 104 5.05 17.25 -10.10
CA GLN A 104 6.18 17.66 -10.94
C GLN A 104 6.54 19.14 -10.77
N ILE A 105 5.55 20.03 -10.77
CA ILE A 105 5.76 21.48 -10.57
C ILE A 105 6.39 21.74 -9.19
N MET A 106 5.85 21.12 -8.13
CA MET A 106 6.37 21.28 -6.77
C MET A 106 7.80 20.76 -6.63
N ALA A 107 8.10 19.59 -7.20
CA ALA A 107 9.44 19.02 -7.18
C ALA A 107 10.45 19.89 -7.95
N ALA A 108 10.03 20.50 -9.07
CA ALA A 108 10.88 21.43 -9.83
C ALA A 108 11.12 22.75 -9.07
N ALA A 109 10.09 23.28 -8.40
CA ALA A 109 10.21 24.49 -7.58
C ALA A 109 11.19 24.30 -6.41
N GLN A 110 11.17 23.14 -5.76
CA GLN A 110 12.05 22.82 -4.63
C GLN A 110 13.53 22.59 -5.03
N ARG A 111 13.81 22.26 -6.30
CA ARG A 111 15.18 22.01 -6.81
C ARG A 111 15.91 23.29 -7.23
N LYS A 112 15.26 24.45 -7.22
CA LYS A 112 15.83 25.73 -7.67
C LYS A 112 16.52 26.53 -6.55
N GLU A 113 16.69 25.94 -5.39
CA GLU A 113 17.53 26.42 -4.28
C GLU A 113 18.80 25.56 -4.19
#